data_AF-A0A9J8BDE8-F1
#
_entry.id   AF-A0A9J8BDE8-F1
#
_cell.length_a   1.000
_cell.length_b   1.000
_cell.length_c   1.000
_cell.angle_alpha   90.00
_cell.angle_beta   90.00
_cell.angle_gamma   90.00
#
_symmetry.space_group_name_H-M   'P 1'
#
loop_
_entity.id
_entity.type
_entity.pdbx_description
1 polymer ?
#
loop_
_entity_poly.entity_id
_entity_poly.type
_entity_poly.pdbx_seq_one_letter_code
_entity_poly.pdbx_strand_id
1 'polypeptide(L)'
;MSEHGDCLSCFFFFLIFFFLIARVSVPITLQDLKKYGATTVVRVCEITYDKTPLEKDGITVVDWPFDDGAPPPSKVVEDWLSLLKRRFIEEPGCCVAVHCVAGLGRAPVLVAVALIESGMKYEDAIQFIRQKRRGAINSKQLTYLEKYRPKQRLRYKHPHIFKNKCCIM
;
A
#
# COMPACT_ATOMS: atom_id res chain seq x y z
N MET A 1 33.25 9.22 -0.38
CA MET A 1 32.20 10.21 -0.07
C MET A 1 31.00 9.96 -0.96
N SER A 2 30.06 9.14 -0.50
CA SER A 2 28.64 9.17 -0.83
C SER A 2 27.96 8.02 -0.07
N GLU A 3 27.97 8.11 1.26
CA GLU A 3 27.12 7.30 2.12
C GLU A 3 25.69 7.87 2.04
N HIS A 4 24.99 7.51 0.97
CA HIS A 4 23.54 7.64 0.86
C HIS A 4 22.94 6.31 1.28
N GLY A 5 23.04 6.02 2.58
CA GLY A 5 22.29 4.95 3.25
C GLY A 5 20.84 5.38 3.38
N ASP A 6 20.18 5.52 2.23
CA ASP A 6 18.92 6.21 2.09
C ASP A 6 17.76 5.39 2.65
N CYS A 7 16.68 6.09 2.99
CA CYS A 7 15.31 5.65 3.28
C CYS A 7 14.75 4.50 2.39
N LEU A 8 15.50 4.03 1.40
CA LEU A 8 15.13 3.00 0.44
C LEU A 8 15.00 1.57 1.03
N SER A 9 15.54 1.30 2.21
CA SER A 9 15.29 0.00 2.88
C SER A 9 13.85 -0.13 3.37
N CYS A 10 13.17 0.99 3.70
CA CYS A 10 11.71 1.01 3.85
C CYS A 10 10.98 0.97 2.49
N PHE A 11 11.59 1.48 1.40
CA PHE A 11 10.99 1.39 0.04
C PHE A 11 10.80 -0.05 -0.41
N PHE A 12 11.74 -0.95 -0.09
CA PHE A 12 11.62 -2.36 -0.49
C PHE A 12 10.45 -3.07 0.18
N PHE A 13 9.98 -2.58 1.33
CA PHE A 13 8.82 -3.11 2.03
C PHE A 13 7.48 -2.75 1.38
N PHE A 14 7.42 -1.62 0.68
CA PHE A 14 6.24 -1.24 -0.10
C PHE A 14 6.17 -1.94 -1.46
N LEU A 15 7.26 -2.58 -1.92
CA LEU A 15 7.36 -3.15 -3.26
C LEU A 15 6.49 -4.41 -3.48
N ILE A 16 5.92 -4.97 -2.41
CA ILE A 16 5.00 -6.11 -2.46
C ILE A 16 3.54 -5.66 -2.68
N PHE A 17 3.28 -4.35 -2.83
CA PHE A 17 1.95 -3.80 -3.13
C PHE A 17 1.36 -4.19 -4.48
N PHE A 18 2.12 -4.81 -5.38
CA PHE A 18 1.81 -4.69 -6.80
C PHE A 18 1.49 -5.99 -7.55
N PHE A 19 1.85 -7.16 -7.02
CA PHE A 19 1.67 -8.39 -7.81
C PHE A 19 0.21 -8.84 -7.94
N LEU A 20 -0.69 -8.27 -7.14
CA LEU A 20 -2.10 -8.66 -7.11
C LEU A 20 -2.99 -7.85 -8.06
N ILE A 21 -2.51 -6.69 -8.51
CA ILE A 21 -3.21 -5.88 -9.52
C ILE A 21 -2.95 -6.43 -10.94
N ALA A 22 -1.92 -7.25 -11.14
CA ALA A 22 -1.51 -7.70 -12.48
C ALA A 22 -2.28 -8.91 -13.04
N ARG A 23 -2.99 -9.70 -12.22
CA ARG A 23 -3.81 -10.84 -12.69
C ARG A 23 -5.30 -10.59 -12.44
N VAL A 24 -5.90 -9.75 -13.28
CA VAL A 24 -7.33 -9.39 -13.26
C VAL A 24 -8.25 -10.51 -13.76
N SER A 25 -8.07 -11.74 -13.25
CA SER A 25 -9.03 -12.83 -13.50
C SER A 25 -9.12 -13.86 -12.37
N VAL A 26 -8.33 -13.76 -11.30
CA VAL A 26 -8.32 -14.74 -10.22
C VAL A 26 -8.56 -14.02 -8.89
N PRO A 27 -9.49 -14.51 -8.04
CA PRO A 27 -9.65 -13.98 -6.69
C PRO A 27 -8.32 -14.08 -5.95
N ILE A 28 -7.98 -13.06 -5.16
CA ILE A 28 -6.80 -13.03 -4.30
C ILE A 28 -6.78 -14.33 -3.49
N THR A 29 -5.76 -15.16 -3.73
CA THR A 29 -5.66 -16.41 -3.00
C THR A 29 -4.89 -16.20 -1.71
N LEU A 30 -5.26 -16.98 -0.70
CA LEU A 30 -4.52 -17.07 0.56
C LEU A 30 -3.05 -17.45 0.34
N GLN A 31 -2.76 -18.28 -0.68
CA GLN A 31 -1.39 -18.67 -1.03
C GLN A 31 -0.56 -17.48 -1.54
N ASP A 32 -1.16 -16.62 -2.37
CA ASP A 32 -0.48 -15.40 -2.83
C ASP A 32 -0.16 -14.49 -1.64
N LEU A 33 -1.12 -14.28 -0.74
CA LEU A 33 -0.91 -13.45 0.45
C LEU A 33 0.22 -14.00 1.34
N LYS A 34 0.25 -15.31 1.58
CA LYS A 34 1.31 -15.97 2.36
C LYS A 34 2.68 -15.87 1.70
N LYS A 35 2.78 -16.09 0.38
CA LYS A 35 4.03 -15.96 -0.38
C LYS A 35 4.69 -14.59 -0.20
N TYR A 36 3.85 -13.57 -0.03
CA TYR A 36 4.24 -12.18 0.10
C TYR A 36 4.33 -11.70 1.56
N GLY A 37 4.13 -12.58 2.54
CA GLY A 37 4.15 -12.21 3.96
C GLY A 37 3.07 -11.20 4.34
N ALA A 38 1.92 -11.21 3.64
CA ALA A 38 0.84 -10.29 3.91
C ALA A 38 0.08 -10.70 5.17
N THR A 39 0.12 -9.85 6.20
CA THR A 39 -0.58 -10.08 7.48
C THR A 39 -1.86 -9.27 7.60
N THR A 40 -2.07 -8.31 6.70
CA THR A 40 -3.30 -7.51 6.62
C THR A 40 -3.75 -7.32 5.17
N VAL A 41 -5.06 -7.41 4.93
CA VAL A 41 -5.72 -7.13 3.64
C VAL A 41 -6.74 -6.03 3.83
N VAL A 42 -6.67 -4.98 3.01
CA VAL A 42 -7.61 -3.87 2.96
C VAL A 42 -8.45 -3.98 1.69
N ARG A 43 -9.76 -4.09 1.85
CA ARG A 43 -10.73 -4.14 0.76
C ARG A 43 -11.34 -2.75 0.60
N VAL A 44 -11.13 -2.13 -0.56
CA VAL A 44 -11.66 -0.79 -0.87
C VAL A 44 -12.81 -0.82 -1.89
N CYS A 45 -13.27 -2.03 -2.21
CA CYS A 45 -14.45 -2.28 -3.02
C CYS A 45 -15.59 -2.87 -2.21
N GLU A 46 -16.72 -3.06 -2.88
CA GLU A 46 -17.83 -3.85 -2.41
C GLU A 46 -17.33 -5.26 -2.03
N ILE A 47 -17.93 -5.85 -0.99
CA ILE A 47 -17.52 -7.14 -0.46
C ILE A 47 -17.99 -8.24 -1.43
N THR A 48 -17.05 -8.93 -2.07
CA THR A 48 -17.32 -9.96 -3.07
C THR A 48 -17.03 -11.39 -2.58
N TYR A 49 -16.39 -11.54 -1.42
CA TYR A 49 -16.05 -12.84 -0.85
C TYR A 49 -15.98 -12.79 0.68
N ASP A 50 -16.13 -13.96 1.31
CA ASP A 50 -16.04 -14.10 2.77
C ASP A 50 -14.60 -13.98 3.26
N LYS A 51 -14.39 -13.22 4.33
CA LYS A 51 -13.07 -12.98 4.94
C LYS A 51 -12.66 -14.07 5.93
N THR A 52 -13.59 -14.91 6.38
CA THR A 52 -13.34 -15.98 7.37
C THR A 52 -12.14 -16.88 7.01
N PRO A 53 -11.92 -17.31 5.75
CA PRO A 53 -10.76 -18.13 5.41
C PRO A 53 -9.41 -17.40 5.58
N LEU A 54 -9.39 -16.08 5.37
CA LEU A 54 -8.19 -15.26 5.58
C LEU A 54 -7.94 -15.06 7.08
N GLU A 55 -8.99 -14.76 7.84
CA GLU A 55 -8.91 -14.54 9.29
C GLU A 55 -8.50 -15.81 10.05
N LYS A 56 -8.99 -16.99 9.63
CA LYS A 56 -8.56 -18.29 10.16
C LYS A 56 -7.06 -18.55 10.02
N ASP A 57 -6.46 -17.95 9.00
CA ASP A 57 -5.03 -18.07 8.70
C ASP A 57 -4.19 -16.91 9.26
N GLY A 58 -4.77 -16.13 10.18
CA GLY A 58 -4.09 -15.02 10.86
C GLY A 58 -3.99 -13.73 10.06
N ILE A 59 -4.66 -13.65 8.89
CA ILE A 59 -4.68 -12.44 8.06
C ILE A 59 -5.82 -11.54 8.53
N THR A 60 -5.49 -10.33 8.97
CA THR A 60 -6.50 -9.33 9.34
C THR A 60 -7.13 -8.75 8.07
N VAL A 61 -8.46 -8.77 7.96
CA VAL A 61 -9.17 -8.17 6.83
C VAL A 61 -9.92 -6.91 7.27
N VAL A 62 -9.73 -5.82 6.54
CA VAL A 62 -10.32 -4.50 6.83
C VAL A 62 -11.12 -4.00 5.64
N ASP A 63 -12.31 -3.47 5.89
CA ASP A 63 -13.27 -3.03 4.87
C ASP A 63 -13.44 -1.51 4.89
N TRP A 64 -12.95 -0.85 3.84
CA TRP A 64 -13.12 0.60 3.63
C TRP A 64 -13.57 0.91 2.20
N PRO A 65 -14.79 0.47 1.80
CA PRO A 65 -15.32 0.78 0.49
C PRO A 65 -15.51 2.29 0.30
N PHE A 66 -15.19 2.79 -0.90
CA PHE A 66 -15.50 4.15 -1.34
C PHE A 66 -15.74 4.17 -2.85
N ASP A 67 -16.36 5.22 -3.39
CA ASP A 67 -16.84 5.24 -4.78
C ASP A 67 -15.74 5.04 -5.84
N ASP A 68 -16.07 4.33 -6.93
CA ASP A 68 -15.11 4.13 -8.02
C ASP A 68 -14.83 5.41 -8.79
N GLY A 69 -13.58 5.56 -9.19
CA GLY A 69 -13.07 6.74 -9.89
C GLY A 69 -13.12 8.04 -9.10
N ALA A 70 -13.62 8.03 -7.87
CA ALA A 70 -13.55 9.15 -6.93
C ALA A 70 -12.20 9.15 -6.19
N PRO A 71 -11.78 10.30 -5.64
CA PRO A 71 -10.72 10.35 -4.64
C PRO A 71 -11.18 9.68 -3.33
N PRO A 72 -10.25 9.09 -2.56
CA PRO A 72 -10.58 8.46 -1.28
C PRO A 72 -11.09 9.51 -0.28
N PRO A 73 -12.12 9.21 0.52
CA PRO A 73 -12.55 10.09 1.61
C PRO A 73 -11.43 10.33 2.64
N SER A 74 -11.40 11.51 3.25
CA SER A 74 -10.36 11.86 4.24
C SER A 74 -10.25 10.85 5.38
N LYS A 75 -11.37 10.32 5.86
CA LYS A 75 -11.38 9.27 6.90
C LYS A 75 -10.67 8.00 6.46
N VAL A 76 -10.92 7.52 5.23
CA VAL A 76 -10.25 6.34 4.67
C VAL A 76 -8.74 6.57 4.57
N VAL A 77 -8.32 7.77 4.16
CA VAL A 77 -6.89 8.14 4.12
C VAL A 77 -6.27 8.13 5.53
N GLU A 78 -6.97 8.67 6.52
CA GLU A 78 -6.48 8.72 7.90
C GLU A 78 -6.37 7.34 8.54
N ASP A 79 -7.39 6.51 8.35
CA ASP A 79 -7.42 5.13 8.83
C ASP A 79 -6.33 4.30 8.14
N TRP A 80 -6.14 4.49 6.83
CA TRP A 80 -5.08 3.86 6.05
C TRP A 80 -3.68 4.17 6.57
N LEU A 81 -3.37 5.45 6.75
CA LEU A 81 -2.05 5.86 7.24
C LEU A 81 -1.80 5.40 8.67
N SER A 82 -2.85 5.40 9.51
CA SER A 82 -2.76 4.91 10.89
C SER A 82 -2.53 3.40 10.93
N LEU A 83 -3.21 2.63 10.07
CA LEU A 83 -3.01 1.20 9.92
C LEU A 83 -1.57 0.89 9.50
N LEU A 84 -1.07 1.53 8.43
CA LEU A 84 0.29 1.32 7.96
C LEU A 84 1.33 1.63 9.04
N LYS A 85 1.20 2.78 9.70
CA LYS A 85 2.10 3.19 10.77
C LYS A 85 2.11 2.16 11.90
N ARG A 86 0.93 1.72 12.34
CA ARG A 86 0.81 0.72 13.41
C ARG A 86 1.42 -0.61 13.00
N ARG A 87 1.07 -1.14 11.82
CA ARG A 87 1.56 -2.44 11.34
C ARG A 87 3.06 -2.48 11.16
N PHE A 88 3.66 -1.46 10.55
CA PHE A 88 5.11 -1.44 10.35
C PHE A 88 5.91 -1.20 11.63
N ILE A 89 5.29 -0.70 12.70
CA ILE A 89 5.90 -0.61 14.03
C ILE A 89 5.76 -1.94 14.78
N GLU A 90 4.55 -2.52 14.80
CA GLU A 90 4.26 -3.79 15.50
C GLU A 90 5.01 -4.97 14.88
N GLU A 91 5.05 -5.02 13.56
CA GLU A 91 5.62 -6.13 12.79
C GLU A 91 6.56 -5.57 11.71
N PRO A 92 7.81 -5.22 12.08
CA PRO A 92 8.80 -4.78 11.13
C PRO A 92 9.01 -5.86 10.08
N GLY A 93 8.70 -5.52 8.85
CA GLY A 93 8.79 -6.43 7.73
C GLY A 93 7.50 -7.18 7.39
N CYS A 94 6.34 -6.75 7.90
CA CYS A 94 5.05 -7.23 7.43
C CYS A 94 4.67 -6.62 6.08
N CYS A 95 3.80 -7.30 5.33
CA CYS A 95 3.14 -6.73 4.15
C CYS A 95 1.66 -6.42 4.43
N VAL A 96 1.19 -5.28 3.93
CA VAL A 96 -0.23 -4.90 3.91
C VAL A 96 -0.71 -4.91 2.46
N ALA A 97 -1.65 -5.79 2.15
CA ALA A 97 -2.28 -5.85 0.84
C ALA A 97 -3.47 -4.88 0.78
N VAL A 98 -3.67 -4.21 -0.35
CA VAL A 98 -4.89 -3.43 -0.65
C VAL A 98 -5.43 -3.84 -1.99
N HIS A 99 -6.75 -4.01 -2.10
CA HIS A 99 -7.36 -4.35 -3.38
C HIS A 99 -8.75 -3.75 -3.57
N CYS A 100 -9.13 -3.65 -4.84
CA CYS A 100 -10.47 -3.29 -5.31
C CYS A 100 -11.00 -4.51 -6.11
N VAL A 101 -11.74 -4.29 -7.20
CA VAL A 101 -12.18 -5.34 -8.14
C VAL A 101 -11.19 -5.46 -9.31
N ALA A 102 -11.08 -4.43 -10.14
CA ALA A 102 -10.22 -4.43 -11.34
C ALA A 102 -8.79 -3.89 -11.08
N GLY A 103 -8.54 -3.37 -9.88
CA GLY A 103 -7.22 -2.86 -9.47
C GLY A 103 -6.73 -1.60 -10.21
N LEU A 104 -7.59 -0.88 -10.93
CA LEU A 104 -7.18 0.27 -11.75
C LEU A 104 -7.35 1.65 -11.07
N GLY A 105 -8.32 1.77 -10.16
CA GLY A 105 -8.70 3.06 -9.56
C GLY A 105 -8.39 3.15 -8.07
N ARG A 106 -9.33 2.70 -7.22
CA ARG A 106 -9.35 2.93 -5.76
C ARG A 106 -8.04 2.52 -5.04
N ALA A 107 -7.60 1.28 -5.23
CA ALA A 107 -6.43 0.73 -4.55
C ALA A 107 -5.12 1.48 -4.89
N PRO A 108 -4.76 1.67 -6.17
CA PRO A 108 -3.58 2.47 -6.56
C PRO A 108 -3.49 3.85 -5.91
N VAL A 109 -4.61 4.54 -5.67
CA VAL A 109 -4.59 5.88 -5.05
C VAL A 109 -4.14 5.81 -3.58
N LEU A 110 -4.57 4.81 -2.81
CA LEU A 110 -4.09 4.64 -1.44
C LEU A 110 -2.60 4.28 -1.39
N VAL A 111 -2.11 3.52 -2.36
CA VAL A 111 -0.68 3.24 -2.52
C VAL A 111 0.09 4.54 -2.77
N ALA A 112 -0.39 5.36 -3.72
CA ALA A 112 0.25 6.64 -4.05
C ALA A 112 0.31 7.55 -2.81
N VAL A 113 -0.77 7.64 -2.04
CA VAL A 113 -0.80 8.40 -0.79
C VAL A 113 0.25 7.91 0.21
N ALA A 114 0.42 6.59 0.37
CA ALA A 114 1.43 6.03 1.26
C ALA A 114 2.86 6.34 0.81
N LEU A 115 3.14 6.26 -0.49
CA LEU A 115 4.44 6.63 -1.07
C LEU A 115 4.75 8.12 -0.84
N ILE A 116 3.75 8.99 -1.06
CA ILE A 116 3.89 10.44 -0.86
C ILE A 116 4.12 10.77 0.63
N GLU A 117 3.39 10.13 1.54
CA GLU A 117 3.58 10.28 2.99
C GLU A 117 4.93 9.73 3.48
N SER A 118 5.56 8.85 2.71
CA SER A 118 6.90 8.33 2.95
C SER A 118 8.01 9.23 2.37
N GLY A 119 7.65 10.30 1.66
CA GLY A 119 8.57 11.31 1.13
C GLY A 119 8.78 11.26 -0.38
N MET A 120 8.09 10.38 -1.11
CA MET A 120 8.13 10.37 -2.57
C MET A 120 7.34 11.56 -3.16
N LYS A 121 7.81 12.15 -4.27
CA LYS A 121 7.00 13.13 -5.00
C LYS A 121 5.79 12.46 -5.64
N TYR A 122 4.69 13.20 -5.83
CA TYR A 122 3.47 12.59 -6.35
C TYR A 122 3.64 12.09 -7.79
N GLU A 123 4.42 12.79 -8.61
CA GLU A 123 4.76 12.40 -9.98
C GLU A 123 5.52 11.07 -10.01
N ASP A 124 6.53 10.94 -9.15
CA ASP A 124 7.33 9.72 -9.01
C ASP A 124 6.47 8.55 -8.51
N ALA A 125 5.55 8.80 -7.57
CA ALA A 125 4.62 7.79 -7.08
C ALA A 125 3.68 7.28 -8.18
N ILE A 126 3.14 8.19 -8.99
CA ILE A 126 2.30 7.84 -10.13
C ILE A 126 3.09 7.04 -11.17
N GLN A 127 4.30 7.48 -11.51
CA GLN A 127 5.15 6.79 -12.47
C GLN A 127 5.52 5.39 -11.98
N PHE A 128 5.94 5.26 -10.72
CA PHE A 128 6.26 3.98 -10.10
C PHE A 128 5.09 3.00 -10.15
N ILE A 129 3.88 3.47 -9.81
CA ILE A 129 2.65 2.67 -9.91
C ILE A 129 2.37 2.30 -11.37
N ARG A 130 2.49 3.22 -12.31
CA ARG A 130 2.19 2.98 -13.73
C ARG A 130 3.18 2.08 -14.43
N GLN A 131 4.45 2.07 -14.01
CA GLN A 131 5.46 1.12 -14.49
C GLN A 131 5.04 -0.33 -14.19
N LYS A 132 4.34 -0.54 -13.08
CA LYS A 132 3.90 -1.87 -12.67
C LYS A 132 2.46 -2.17 -13.14
N ARG A 133 1.55 -1.19 -13.19
CA ARG A 133 0.20 -1.31 -13.79
C ARG A 133 -0.04 -0.16 -14.76
N ARG A 134 0.13 -0.44 -16.05
CA ARG A 134 -0.24 0.50 -17.10
C ARG A 134 -1.74 0.85 -16.96
N GLY A 135 -2.04 2.15 -17.02
CA GLY A 135 -3.42 2.66 -16.94
C GLY A 135 -3.99 2.81 -15.52
N ALA A 136 -3.21 2.54 -14.47
CA ALA A 136 -3.64 2.85 -13.11
C ALA A 136 -3.74 4.37 -12.88
N ILE A 137 -4.69 4.74 -12.02
CA ILE A 137 -5.01 6.12 -11.60
C ILE A 137 -5.60 6.95 -12.75
N ASN A 138 -6.87 7.33 -12.60
CA ASN A 138 -7.59 8.16 -13.57
C ASN A 138 -7.32 9.66 -13.38
N SER A 139 -7.80 10.51 -14.31
CA SER A 139 -7.56 11.95 -14.29
C SER A 139 -8.06 12.66 -13.02
N LYS A 140 -9.24 12.29 -12.49
CA LYS A 140 -9.77 12.89 -11.24
C LYS A 140 -8.86 12.57 -10.04
N GLN A 141 -8.35 11.34 -10.00
CA GLN A 141 -7.45 10.87 -8.97
C GLN A 141 -6.04 11.47 -9.09
N LEU A 142 -5.57 11.75 -10.31
CA LEU A 142 -4.33 12.50 -10.53
C LEU A 142 -4.44 13.91 -9.94
N THR A 143 -5.53 14.64 -10.24
CA THR A 143 -5.78 15.97 -9.70
C THR A 143 -5.87 15.95 -8.16
N TYR A 144 -6.43 14.89 -7.59
CA TYR A 144 -6.40 14.70 -6.13
C TYR A 144 -4.97 14.54 -5.59
N LEU A 145 -4.15 13.69 -6.20
CA LEU A 145 -2.76 13.43 -5.77
C LEU A 145 -1.86 14.67 -5.93
N GLU A 146 -2.08 15.48 -6.98
CA GLU A 146 -1.40 16.76 -7.20
C GLU A 146 -1.69 17.78 -6.09
N LYS A 147 -2.96 17.83 -5.64
CA LYS A 147 -3.40 18.73 -4.56
C LYS A 147 -3.11 18.17 -3.16
N TYR A 148 -2.77 16.89 -3.06
CA TYR A 148 -2.49 16.24 -1.78
C TYR A 148 -1.29 16.92 -1.10
N ARG A 149 -1.39 17.10 0.22
CA ARG A 149 -0.34 17.71 1.04
C ARG A 149 0.05 16.71 2.13
N PRO A 150 1.24 16.08 2.03
CA PRO A 150 1.65 15.07 3.00
C PRO A 150 1.84 15.67 4.37
N LYS A 151 1.41 14.93 5.39
CA LYS A 151 1.64 15.21 6.81
C LYS A 151 2.93 14.56 7.33
N GLN A 152 3.68 13.87 6.46
CA GLN A 152 4.92 13.12 6.75
C GLN A 152 4.74 12.06 7.85
N ARG A 153 3.58 11.40 7.88
CA ARG A 153 3.20 10.46 8.95
C ARG A 153 3.95 9.13 8.90
N LEU A 154 4.52 8.78 7.74
CA LEU A 154 5.24 7.53 7.49
C LEU A 154 6.77 7.70 7.40
N ARG A 155 7.28 8.92 7.58
CA ARG A 155 8.73 9.18 7.57
C ARG A 155 9.36 8.74 8.89
N TYR A 156 10.20 7.71 8.86
CA TYR A 156 10.99 7.30 10.02
C TYR A 156 12.14 8.30 10.25
N LYS A 157 12.27 8.78 11.50
CA LYS A 157 13.27 9.81 11.90
C LYS A 157 14.61 9.25 12.39
N HIS A 158 14.78 7.92 12.51
CA HIS A 158 16.02 7.34 13.04
C HIS A 158 16.59 6.22 12.14
N PRO A 159 17.71 6.48 11.44
CA PRO A 159 18.43 5.47 10.64
C PRO A 159 19.21 4.44 11.50
N HIS A 160 19.43 4.73 12.79
CA HIS A 160 20.46 4.03 13.58
C HIS A 160 20.01 2.78 14.36
N ILE A 161 18.71 2.50 14.45
CA ILE A 161 18.19 1.41 15.33
C ILE A 161 18.05 0.06 14.61
N PHE A 162 17.95 0.05 13.27
CA PHE A 162 17.70 -1.18 12.49
C PHE A 162 18.87 -1.61 11.59
N LYS A 163 20.13 -1.33 12.00
CA LYS A 163 21.31 -1.78 11.24
C LYS A 163 21.42 -3.31 11.10
N ASN A 164 20.76 -4.10 11.96
CA ASN A 164 21.01 -5.55 12.06
C ASN A 164 19.78 -6.45 11.84
N LYS A 165 18.65 -5.94 11.34
CA LYS A 165 17.49 -6.77 10.95
C LYS A 165 16.94 -6.29 9.62
N CYS A 166 17.80 -6.27 8.61
CA CYS A 166 17.36 -6.22 7.22
C CYS A 166 17.13 -7.66 6.79
N CYS A 167 15.86 -8.08 6.70
CA CYS A 167 15.50 -9.35 6.10
C CYS A 167 15.58 -9.22 4.57
N ILE A 168 16.82 -9.23 4.07
CA ILE A 168 17.15 -9.59 2.70
C ILE A 168 18.28 -10.62 2.85
N MET A 169 17.96 -11.89 2.60
CA MET A 169 18.90 -12.75 1.88
C MET A 169 18.78 -12.40 0.40
#